data_AF-A0AAV2RXF4-F1
#
_entry.id   AF-A0AAV2RXF4-F1
#
_cell.length_a   1.000
_cell.length_b   1.000
_cell.length_c   1.000
_cell.angle_alpha   90.00
_cell.angle_beta   90.00
_cell.angle_gamma   90.00
#
_symmetry.space_group_name_H-M   'P 1'
#
loop_
_entity.id
_entity.type
_entity.pdbx_description
1 polymer ?
#
loop_
_entity_poly.entity_id
_entity_poly.type
_entity_poly.pdbx_seq_one_letter_code
_entity_poly.pdbx_strand_id
1 'polypeptide(L)'
;MSRKPDCAGRILGSLLSWTVTLVSLACWVTLYIHSGTPIRNVSFTSPAQSIYTETSDSKAKDKHNNSTELNKLNNSLPANIHNKTLQESGRYSPHVQLQGNKKKRLPQAIIIGVKKCGTHALTDMISLHPQVVHAKKYEMHFFEKDKITGSDKRYQMGLEWYRENMPPSYENQITIEKTPSYFISDDAPERISEMNSSIKLILIVRDPTTRVVSDYLHTKDMHKERKFKPFWKEILQPNGEVDKW
;
A
#
# COMPACT_ATOMS: atom_id res chain seq x y z
N MET A 1 -16.87 14.39 80.28
CA MET A 1 -17.85 13.76 81.22
C MET A 1 -18.10 12.31 80.80
N SER A 2 -18.92 11.56 81.53
CA SER A 2 -18.96 10.07 81.49
C SER A 2 -20.38 9.51 81.28
N ARG A 3 -20.46 8.21 80.95
CA ARG A 3 -21.63 7.34 80.65
C ARG A 3 -22.18 7.53 79.22
N LYS A 4 -22.30 6.50 78.35
CA LYS A 4 -22.86 5.12 78.41
C LYS A 4 -24.39 5.07 78.37
N PRO A 5 -25.03 4.06 77.74
CA PRO A 5 -24.53 2.99 76.83
C PRO A 5 -25.37 2.99 75.49
N ASP A 6 -25.71 1.95 74.70
CA ASP A 6 -25.47 0.48 74.66
C ASP A 6 -25.77 -0.09 73.23
N CYS A 7 -25.88 -1.43 73.07
CA CYS A 7 -26.58 -2.19 72.01
C CYS A 7 -26.03 -2.22 70.56
N ALA A 8 -25.38 -3.33 70.19
CA ALA A 8 -25.72 -4.19 69.03
C ALA A 8 -24.80 -5.43 68.97
N GLY A 9 -25.24 -6.53 68.35
CA GLY A 9 -24.40 -7.73 68.20
C GLY A 9 -24.80 -8.63 67.04
N ARG A 10 -23.90 -9.57 66.69
CA ARG A 10 -24.03 -10.66 65.69
C ARG A 10 -24.37 -10.24 64.24
N ILE A 11 -23.43 -10.47 63.34
CA ILE A 11 -23.74 -10.97 61.99
C ILE A 11 -22.90 -12.22 61.75
N LEU A 12 -23.55 -13.32 61.35
CA LEU A 12 -22.91 -14.51 60.79
C LEU A 12 -23.01 -14.46 59.26
N GLY A 13 -21.96 -14.92 58.58
CA GLY A 13 -22.05 -15.57 57.27
C GLY A 13 -22.04 -14.69 56.02
N SER A 14 -21.00 -14.86 55.18
CA SER A 14 -21.02 -14.60 53.73
C SER A 14 -19.78 -15.16 53.01
N LEU A 15 -19.42 -16.43 53.23
CA LEU A 15 -18.25 -17.07 52.60
C LEU A 15 -18.56 -17.77 51.25
N LEU A 16 -19.67 -17.40 50.61
CA LEU A 16 -20.17 -18.02 49.38
C LEU A 16 -20.53 -16.95 48.30
N SER A 17 -19.52 -16.23 47.78
CA SER A 17 -19.74 -15.20 46.74
C SER A 17 -18.55 -14.94 45.80
N TRP A 18 -17.69 -15.94 45.53
CA TRP A 18 -16.51 -15.78 44.67
C TRP A 18 -16.33 -16.83 43.55
N THR A 19 -17.29 -17.75 43.39
CA THR A 19 -17.19 -18.86 42.42
C THR A 19 -18.04 -18.71 41.15
N VAL A 20 -18.99 -17.77 41.12
CA VAL A 20 -19.98 -17.66 40.02
C VAL A 20 -19.47 -16.81 38.85
N THR A 21 -18.63 -15.79 39.10
CA THR A 21 -18.24 -14.78 38.11
C THR A 21 -17.29 -15.32 37.01
N LEU A 22 -16.52 -16.37 37.28
CA LEU A 22 -15.51 -16.90 36.36
C LEU A 22 -16.09 -17.77 35.22
N VAL A 23 -17.26 -18.38 35.41
CA VAL A 23 -17.88 -19.27 34.40
C VAL A 23 -18.46 -18.46 33.23
N SER A 24 -18.94 -17.24 33.49
CA SER A 24 -19.61 -16.41 32.47
C SER A 24 -18.67 -15.83 31.41
N LEU A 25 -17.36 -15.72 31.68
CA LEU A 25 -16.41 -15.13 30.74
C LEU A 25 -15.95 -16.13 29.65
N ALA A 26 -15.80 -17.41 30.01
CA ALA A 26 -15.38 -18.46 29.09
C ALA A 26 -16.41 -18.74 27.98
N CYS A 27 -17.70 -18.60 28.29
CA CYS A 27 -18.78 -18.91 27.35
C CYS A 27 -18.85 -17.90 26.17
N TRP A 28 -18.47 -16.64 26.38
CA TRP A 28 -18.41 -15.63 25.32
C TRP A 28 -17.23 -15.85 24.35
N VAL A 29 -16.07 -16.25 24.86
CA VAL A 29 -14.87 -16.50 24.02
C VAL A 29 -15.09 -17.67 23.07
N THR A 30 -15.86 -18.68 23.47
CA THR A 30 -16.14 -19.86 22.63
C THR A 30 -17.16 -19.56 21.53
N LEU A 31 -18.17 -18.71 21.79
CA LEU A 31 -19.26 -18.47 20.83
C LEU A 31 -18.85 -17.59 19.63
N TYR A 32 -17.85 -16.73 19.79
CA TYR A 32 -17.39 -15.81 18.73
C TYR A 32 -16.60 -16.50 17.59
N ILE A 33 -16.25 -17.79 17.74
CA ILE A 33 -15.41 -18.53 16.79
C ILE A 33 -16.24 -19.21 15.67
N HIS A 34 -17.57 -19.29 15.80
CA HIS A 34 -18.40 -20.15 14.92
C HIS A 34 -19.14 -19.44 13.76
N SER A 35 -18.73 -18.23 13.38
CA SER A 35 -19.34 -17.49 12.24
C SER A 35 -18.34 -17.06 11.16
N GLY A 36 -17.23 -17.78 11.01
CA GLY A 36 -16.24 -17.54 9.94
C GLY A 36 -16.52 -18.41 8.70
N THR A 37 -17.02 -17.81 7.62
CA THR A 37 -17.16 -18.50 6.32
C THR A 37 -15.78 -18.70 5.68
N PRO A 38 -15.44 -19.92 5.19
CA PRO A 38 -14.12 -20.18 4.63
C PRO A 38 -13.96 -19.50 3.26
N ILE A 39 -13.05 -18.53 3.18
CA ILE A 39 -12.61 -17.95 1.90
C ILE A 39 -11.91 -19.06 1.11
N ARG A 40 -12.33 -19.26 -0.15
CA ARG A 40 -11.67 -20.23 -1.05
C ARG A 40 -10.25 -19.76 -1.36
N ASN A 41 -9.26 -20.58 -1.00
CA ASN A 41 -7.88 -20.41 -1.45
C ASN A 41 -7.82 -20.51 -2.98
N VAL A 42 -7.48 -19.40 -3.65
CA VAL A 42 -7.14 -19.40 -5.08
C VAL A 42 -5.64 -19.67 -5.20
N SER A 43 -5.28 -20.93 -5.45
CA SER A 43 -3.89 -21.34 -5.64
C SER A 43 -3.34 -20.81 -6.97
N PHE A 44 -2.58 -19.71 -6.91
CA PHE A 44 -1.78 -19.25 -8.04
C PHE A 44 -0.61 -20.23 -8.29
N THR A 45 -0.81 -21.17 -9.20
CA THR A 45 0.26 -22.01 -9.75
C THR A 45 1.16 -21.16 -10.64
N SER A 46 2.39 -20.88 -10.20
CA SER A 46 3.40 -20.20 -11.01
C SER A 46 3.96 -21.15 -12.09
N PRO A 47 3.89 -20.80 -13.39
CA PRO A 47 4.70 -21.45 -14.42
C PRO A 47 6.13 -20.92 -14.29
N ALA A 48 7.07 -21.80 -13.93
CA ALA A 48 8.46 -21.42 -13.70
C ALA A 48 9.29 -21.38 -15.00
N GLN A 49 10.32 -20.54 -14.99
CA GLN A 49 11.60 -20.69 -15.71
C GLN A 49 11.58 -20.86 -17.24
N SER A 50 11.83 -19.76 -17.95
CA SER A 50 12.95 -19.57 -18.89
C SER A 50 12.83 -18.14 -19.50
N ILE A 51 13.87 -17.46 -20.01
CA ILE A 51 15.25 -17.82 -20.31
C ILE A 51 16.19 -16.77 -19.67
N TYR A 52 17.32 -17.18 -19.09
CA TYR A 52 18.48 -16.29 -18.90
C TYR A 52 19.54 -16.65 -19.95
N THR A 53 19.91 -15.69 -20.80
CA THR A 53 21.11 -15.76 -21.64
C THR A 53 22.04 -14.62 -21.26
N GLU A 54 23.21 -14.97 -20.74
CA GLU A 54 24.31 -14.04 -20.56
C GLU A 54 24.91 -13.68 -21.92
N THR A 55 25.26 -12.41 -22.13
CA THR A 55 26.23 -12.00 -23.14
C THR A 55 27.17 -10.98 -22.53
N SER A 56 28.43 -11.39 -22.34
CA SER A 56 29.53 -10.58 -21.81
C SER A 56 30.02 -9.52 -22.80
N ASP A 57 30.91 -8.64 -22.32
CA ASP A 57 31.54 -7.54 -23.06
C ASP A 57 32.00 -7.87 -24.48
N SER A 58 31.78 -6.91 -25.40
CA SER A 58 32.86 -6.44 -26.27
C SER A 58 32.55 -5.04 -26.85
N LYS A 59 33.60 -4.25 -27.09
CA LYS A 59 33.50 -2.97 -27.81
C LYS A 59 33.74 -3.20 -29.31
N ALA A 60 32.81 -2.76 -30.15
CA ALA A 60 33.08 -2.49 -31.56
C ALA A 60 32.36 -1.22 -32.00
N LYS A 61 33.03 -0.37 -32.78
CA LYS A 61 32.37 0.60 -33.66
C LYS A 61 32.25 -0.08 -35.03
N ASP A 62 31.12 0.04 -35.69
CA ASP A 62 31.14 0.11 -37.15
C ASP A 62 29.92 0.84 -37.72
N LYS A 63 30.07 1.37 -38.95
CA LYS A 63 29.01 2.05 -39.70
C LYS A 63 28.86 1.39 -41.07
N HIS A 64 27.79 0.64 -41.30
CA HIS A 64 27.38 0.26 -42.65
C HIS A 64 25.86 0.17 -42.86
N ASN A 65 25.44 0.27 -44.12
CA ASN A 65 24.07 0.59 -44.52
C ASN A 65 23.25 -0.67 -44.89
N ASN A 66 22.51 -1.23 -43.93
CA ASN A 66 21.72 -2.45 -44.14
C ASN A 66 20.26 -2.18 -44.57
N SER A 67 20.00 -1.08 -45.27
CA SER A 67 18.65 -0.71 -45.76
C SER A 67 18.21 -1.42 -47.05
N THR A 68 19.10 -2.16 -47.71
CA THR A 68 18.89 -2.61 -49.11
C THR A 68 18.54 -4.09 -49.26
N GLU A 69 18.82 -4.95 -48.27
CA GLU A 69 18.54 -6.40 -48.36
C GLU A 69 17.20 -6.81 -47.75
N LEU A 70 16.78 -6.18 -46.65
CA LEU A 70 15.50 -6.49 -45.98
C LEU A 70 14.27 -6.31 -46.90
N ASN A 71 14.37 -5.48 -47.94
CA ASN A 71 13.31 -5.24 -48.91
C ASN A 71 13.18 -6.34 -50.00
N LYS A 72 14.04 -7.36 -50.03
CA LYS A 72 13.99 -8.45 -51.04
C LYS A 72 13.27 -9.72 -50.58
N LEU A 73 13.01 -9.89 -49.28
CA LEU A 73 12.42 -11.12 -48.71
C LEU A 73 10.88 -11.07 -48.55
N ASN A 74 10.25 -9.90 -48.70
CA ASN A 74 8.83 -9.71 -48.38
C ASN A 74 7.84 -10.02 -49.54
N ASN A 75 8.33 -10.34 -50.74
CA ASN A 75 7.52 -10.37 -51.98
C ASN A 75 7.16 -11.79 -52.49
N SER A 76 7.20 -12.82 -51.64
CA SER A 76 7.10 -14.23 -52.09
C SER A 76 6.09 -15.11 -51.32
N LEU A 77 5.13 -14.54 -50.58
CA LEU A 77 4.06 -15.28 -49.89
C LEU A 77 2.66 -14.75 -50.26
N PRO A 78 1.67 -15.63 -50.55
CA PRO A 78 0.34 -15.21 -51.00
C PRO A 78 -0.51 -14.64 -49.86
N ALA A 79 -1.17 -13.51 -50.12
CA ALA A 79 -1.77 -12.62 -49.13
C ALA A 79 -3.11 -13.10 -48.48
N ASN A 80 -3.33 -14.40 -48.32
CA ASN A 80 -4.64 -14.96 -47.93
C ASN A 80 -4.65 -15.85 -46.67
N ILE A 81 -3.57 -15.85 -45.88
CA ILE A 81 -3.50 -16.58 -44.59
C ILE A 81 -3.61 -15.62 -43.38
N HIS A 82 -3.15 -14.36 -43.52
CA HIS A 82 -3.04 -13.42 -42.39
C HIS A 82 -4.37 -12.91 -41.83
N ASN A 83 -5.46 -12.96 -42.60
CA ASN A 83 -6.74 -12.35 -42.23
C ASN A 83 -7.56 -13.19 -41.24
N LYS A 84 -7.18 -14.43 -40.95
CA LYS A 84 -7.97 -15.35 -40.10
C LYS A 84 -7.58 -15.27 -38.62
N THR A 85 -6.30 -15.05 -38.30
CA THR A 85 -5.79 -15.01 -36.92
C THR A 85 -6.14 -13.71 -36.17
N LEU A 86 -6.39 -12.61 -36.89
CA LEU A 86 -6.66 -11.29 -36.31
C LEU A 86 -8.13 -11.04 -35.92
N GLN A 87 -9.05 -11.96 -36.23
CA GLN A 87 -10.48 -11.81 -35.90
C GLN A 87 -10.86 -12.40 -34.53
N GLU A 88 -10.07 -13.32 -33.98
CA GLU A 88 -10.40 -14.01 -32.72
C GLU A 88 -9.88 -13.27 -31.48
N SER A 89 -8.81 -12.46 -31.61
CA SER A 89 -8.30 -11.59 -30.54
C SER A 89 -9.21 -10.39 -30.22
N GLY A 90 -10.22 -10.10 -31.04
CA GLY A 90 -11.05 -8.89 -30.93
C GLY A 90 -12.13 -8.90 -29.83
N ARG A 91 -12.25 -9.95 -29.01
CA ARG A 91 -13.41 -10.17 -28.12
C ARG A 91 -13.20 -9.88 -26.62
N TYR A 92 -12.13 -9.17 -26.24
CA TYR A 92 -11.98 -8.72 -24.84
C TYR A 92 -11.42 -7.30 -24.69
N SER A 93 -12.04 -6.34 -25.39
CA SER A 93 -11.98 -4.92 -25.01
C SER A 93 -13.19 -4.60 -24.13
N PRO A 94 -13.06 -4.52 -22.79
CA PRO A 94 -14.13 -4.02 -21.95
C PRO A 94 -14.27 -2.51 -22.19
N HIS A 95 -15.17 -2.14 -23.10
CA HIS A 95 -15.56 -0.74 -23.34
C HIS A 95 -16.33 -0.18 -22.13
N VAL A 96 -15.57 0.15 -21.07
CA VAL A 96 -16.06 0.88 -19.91
C VAL A 96 -16.57 2.24 -20.38
N GLN A 97 -17.88 2.37 -20.55
CA GLN A 97 -18.50 3.68 -20.74
C GLN A 97 -18.25 4.52 -19.49
N LEU A 98 -17.39 5.52 -19.62
CA LEU A 98 -17.14 6.50 -18.58
C LEU A 98 -18.28 7.52 -18.59
N GLN A 99 -19.16 7.46 -17.59
CA GLN A 99 -20.41 8.20 -17.57
C GLN A 99 -20.37 9.40 -16.60
N GLY A 100 -21.16 10.42 -16.92
CA GLY A 100 -21.34 11.63 -16.11
C GLY A 100 -20.22 12.69 -16.26
N ASN A 101 -20.39 13.80 -15.55
CA ASN A 101 -19.40 14.88 -15.53
C ASN A 101 -18.21 14.54 -14.62
N LYS A 102 -17.00 14.85 -15.07
CA LYS A 102 -15.80 14.69 -14.24
C LYS A 102 -15.84 15.65 -13.04
N LYS A 103 -15.50 15.15 -11.86
CA LYS A 103 -15.41 15.92 -10.60
C LYS A 103 -14.22 15.43 -9.77
N LYS A 104 -13.61 16.30 -8.97
CA LYS A 104 -12.62 15.88 -7.98
C LYS A 104 -13.34 15.25 -6.79
N ARG A 105 -13.02 13.99 -6.49
CA ARG A 105 -13.57 13.20 -5.38
C ARG A 105 -12.45 12.80 -4.42
N LEU A 106 -12.75 12.66 -3.14
CA LEU A 106 -11.86 12.02 -2.17
C LEU A 106 -11.48 10.60 -2.66
N PRO A 107 -10.30 10.07 -2.30
CA PRO A 107 -9.90 8.73 -2.69
C PRO A 107 -10.80 7.66 -2.05
N GLN A 108 -11.12 6.61 -2.80
CA GLN A 108 -11.79 5.41 -2.28
C GLN A 108 -10.78 4.31 -1.92
N ALA A 109 -9.51 4.47 -2.31
CA ALA A 109 -8.40 3.66 -1.84
C ALA A 109 -7.11 4.48 -1.64
N ILE A 110 -6.29 4.11 -0.66
CA ILE A 110 -5.01 4.76 -0.36
C ILE A 110 -3.89 3.72 -0.29
N ILE A 111 -2.81 3.94 -1.03
CA ILE A 111 -1.57 3.17 -0.93
C ILE A 111 -0.71 3.78 0.19
N ILE A 112 -0.87 3.25 1.41
CA ILE A 112 -0.31 3.80 2.66
C ILE A 112 1.18 3.50 2.86
N GLY A 113 1.73 2.52 2.14
CA GLY A 113 3.07 2.04 2.41
C GLY A 113 3.48 0.80 1.63
N VAL A 114 4.73 0.35 1.77
CA VAL A 114 5.79 0.95 2.60
C VAL A 114 6.83 1.66 1.72
N LYS A 115 7.48 2.71 2.24
CA LYS A 115 8.60 3.39 1.57
C LYS A 115 9.63 2.36 1.03
N LYS A 116 10.06 2.57 -0.21
CA LYS A 116 10.97 1.69 -1.00
C LYS A 116 10.45 0.28 -1.34
N CYS A 117 9.16 -0.03 -1.11
CA CYS A 117 8.57 -1.33 -1.47
C CYS A 117 7.90 -1.37 -2.85
N GLY A 118 8.24 -0.46 -3.77
CA GLY A 118 7.70 -0.46 -5.14
C GLY A 118 6.32 0.20 -5.29
N THR A 119 5.87 0.98 -4.29
CA THR A 119 4.59 1.72 -4.30
C THR A 119 4.34 2.53 -5.58
N HIS A 120 5.37 3.14 -6.18
CA HIS A 120 5.26 3.85 -7.46
C HIS A 120 4.89 2.90 -8.63
N ALA A 121 5.59 1.78 -8.78
CA ALA A 121 5.33 0.80 -9.83
C ALA A 121 3.95 0.13 -9.65
N LEU A 122 3.53 -0.11 -8.41
CA LEU A 122 2.17 -0.55 -8.09
C LEU A 122 1.13 0.48 -8.55
N THR A 123 1.34 1.76 -8.22
CA THR A 123 0.51 2.88 -8.67
C THR A 123 0.41 2.94 -10.19
N ASP A 124 1.54 2.84 -10.91
CA ASP A 124 1.57 2.90 -12.38
C ASP A 124 0.79 1.74 -13.00
N MET A 125 1.03 0.52 -12.51
CA MET A 125 0.37 -0.71 -12.98
C MET A 125 -1.15 -0.67 -12.75
N ILE A 126 -1.61 -0.27 -11.55
CA ILE A 126 -3.05 -0.16 -11.27
C ILE A 126 -3.68 0.99 -12.09
N SER A 127 -2.92 2.05 -12.38
CA SER A 127 -3.37 3.17 -13.23
C SER A 127 -3.55 2.82 -14.71
N LEU A 128 -3.19 1.61 -15.15
CA LEU A 128 -3.52 1.10 -16.48
C LEU A 128 -5.00 0.67 -16.60
N HIS A 129 -5.68 0.44 -15.47
CA HIS A 129 -7.08 0.01 -15.47
C HIS A 129 -8.02 1.19 -15.77
N PRO A 130 -8.96 1.10 -16.75
CA PRO A 130 -9.77 2.25 -17.18
C PRO A 130 -10.71 2.81 -16.10
N GLN A 131 -11.02 2.03 -15.07
CA GLN A 131 -11.80 2.48 -13.91
C GLN A 131 -10.96 3.10 -12.78
N VAL A 132 -9.65 3.30 -12.94
CA VAL A 132 -8.78 3.89 -11.91
C VAL A 132 -8.26 5.26 -12.34
N VAL A 133 -8.20 6.20 -11.40
CA VAL A 133 -7.51 7.49 -11.56
C VAL A 133 -6.62 7.75 -10.35
N HIS A 134 -5.30 7.77 -10.56
CA HIS A 134 -4.34 8.07 -9.49
C HIS A 134 -3.97 9.55 -9.42
N ALA A 135 -3.78 10.07 -8.20
CA ALA A 135 -3.22 11.40 -7.93
C ALA A 135 -1.72 11.49 -8.31
N LYS A 136 -1.42 11.60 -9.62
CA LYS A 136 -0.05 11.57 -10.16
C LYS A 136 0.89 12.71 -9.69
N LYS A 137 0.41 13.71 -8.95
CA LYS A 137 1.18 14.92 -8.61
C LYS A 137 1.58 14.92 -7.13
N TYR A 138 2.80 14.41 -6.88
CA TYR A 138 3.45 14.29 -5.57
C TYR A 138 2.76 13.34 -4.58
N GLU A 139 3.42 13.09 -3.45
CA GLU A 139 2.84 12.42 -2.29
C GLU A 139 2.15 13.49 -1.45
N MET A 140 0.93 13.23 -0.96
CA MET A 140 0.08 14.27 -0.40
C MET A 140 0.50 14.70 1.01
N HIS A 141 1.05 13.77 1.81
CA HIS A 141 1.47 14.02 3.20
C HIS A 141 0.39 14.72 4.05
N PHE A 142 -0.89 14.48 3.74
CA PHE A 142 -2.04 15.17 4.35
C PHE A 142 -2.38 14.67 5.78
N PHE A 143 -2.41 13.35 5.99
CA PHE A 143 -2.79 12.77 7.30
C PHE A 143 -1.65 12.77 8.34
N GLU A 144 -0.39 12.79 7.90
CA GLU A 144 0.79 12.77 8.78
C GLU A 144 1.19 14.18 9.29
N LYS A 145 1.89 14.22 10.43
CA LYS A 145 2.66 15.40 10.85
C LYS A 145 3.98 15.47 10.09
N ASP A 146 4.45 16.69 9.82
CA ASP A 146 5.78 16.94 9.29
C ASP A 146 6.88 16.48 10.27
N LYS A 147 7.76 15.57 9.83
CA LYS A 147 8.75 14.91 10.71
C LYS A 147 9.87 15.82 11.25
N ILE A 148 9.97 17.07 10.80
CA ILE A 148 11.00 18.03 11.25
C ILE A 148 10.42 19.11 12.16
N THR A 149 9.19 19.55 11.87
CA THR A 149 8.52 20.66 12.58
C THR A 149 7.40 20.20 13.52
N GLY A 150 7.00 18.93 13.46
CA GLY A 150 5.83 18.39 14.17
C GLY A 150 4.49 18.93 13.66
N SER A 151 4.48 19.75 12.61
CA SER A 151 3.30 20.48 12.15
C SER A 151 2.37 19.61 11.32
N ASP A 152 1.08 19.63 11.64
CA ASP A 152 0.00 19.05 10.86
C ASP A 152 -0.67 20.05 9.90
N LYS A 153 0.05 21.11 9.50
CA LYS A 153 -0.47 22.21 8.66
C LYS A 153 -1.27 21.76 7.44
N ARG A 154 -0.94 20.62 6.81
CA ARG A 154 -1.73 20.08 5.68
C ARG A 154 -3.09 19.57 6.13
N TYR A 155 -3.16 18.82 7.23
CA TYR A 155 -4.42 18.34 7.82
C TYR A 155 -5.35 19.51 8.21
N GLN A 156 -4.76 20.58 8.78
CA GLN A 156 -5.48 21.80 9.14
C GLN A 156 -6.11 22.55 7.93
N MET A 157 -5.70 22.26 6.68
CA MET A 157 -6.38 22.80 5.48
C MET A 157 -7.69 22.07 5.16
N GLY A 158 -8.00 20.99 5.87
CA GLY A 158 -9.26 20.25 5.80
C GLY A 158 -9.40 19.32 4.60
N LEU A 159 -10.41 18.44 4.67
CA LEU A 159 -10.73 17.47 3.62
C LEU A 159 -11.05 18.11 2.27
N GLU A 160 -11.50 19.36 2.25
CA GLU A 160 -11.76 20.12 1.04
C GLU A 160 -10.47 20.43 0.27
N TRP A 161 -9.39 20.82 0.96
CA TRP A 161 -8.08 20.99 0.33
C TRP A 161 -7.54 19.65 -0.20
N TYR A 162 -7.69 18.56 0.57
CA TYR A 162 -7.29 17.23 0.13
C TYR A 162 -8.06 16.79 -1.13
N ARG A 163 -9.39 17.01 -1.15
CA ARG A 163 -10.27 16.78 -2.31
C ARG A 163 -9.85 17.61 -3.52
N GLU A 164 -9.49 18.89 -3.34
CA GLU A 164 -9.08 19.75 -4.44
C GLU A 164 -7.68 19.45 -5.01
N ASN A 165 -6.87 18.64 -4.33
CA ASN A 165 -5.64 18.09 -4.92
C ASN A 165 -5.87 16.76 -5.67
N MET A 166 -7.04 16.13 -5.53
CA MET A 166 -7.35 14.90 -6.27
C MET A 166 -7.60 15.16 -7.76
N PRO A 167 -7.29 14.18 -8.64
CA PRO A 167 -7.59 14.29 -10.06
C PRO A 167 -9.11 14.24 -10.32
N PRO A 168 -9.61 14.88 -11.40
CA PRO A 168 -11.02 14.84 -11.75
C PRO A 168 -11.39 13.49 -12.40
N SER A 169 -12.14 12.67 -11.68
CA SER A 169 -12.60 11.33 -12.09
C SER A 169 -14.05 11.31 -12.58
N TYR A 170 -14.45 10.24 -13.27
CA TYR A 170 -15.87 9.92 -13.51
C TYR A 170 -16.53 9.26 -12.29
N GLU A 171 -17.84 9.04 -12.32
CA GLU A 171 -18.57 8.45 -11.19
C GLU A 171 -18.33 6.94 -11.03
N ASN A 172 -18.13 6.23 -12.14
CA ASN A 172 -17.78 4.81 -12.17
C ASN A 172 -16.25 4.55 -12.09
N GLN A 173 -15.49 5.52 -11.57
CA GLN A 173 -14.04 5.45 -11.39
C GLN A 173 -13.63 5.56 -9.92
N ILE A 174 -12.57 4.83 -9.56
CA ILE A 174 -11.92 4.85 -8.25
C ILE A 174 -10.75 5.84 -8.30
N THR A 175 -10.82 6.88 -7.48
CA THR A 175 -9.69 7.77 -7.18
C THR A 175 -8.76 7.08 -6.18
N ILE A 176 -7.45 7.04 -6.47
CA ILE A 176 -6.41 6.45 -5.61
C ILE A 176 -5.34 7.50 -5.26
N GLU A 177 -4.93 7.51 -3.99
CA GLU A 177 -3.81 8.29 -3.46
C GLU A 177 -2.65 7.38 -3.01
N LYS A 178 -1.42 7.90 -2.91
CA LYS A 178 -0.22 7.16 -2.52
C LYS A 178 0.73 8.06 -1.73
N THR A 179 0.79 7.86 -0.42
CA THR A 179 1.82 8.44 0.46
C THR A 179 2.40 7.31 1.33
N PRO A 180 3.56 6.74 0.97
CA PRO A 180 4.12 5.54 1.60
C PRO A 180 4.64 5.71 3.04
N SER A 181 4.58 6.92 3.58
CA SER A 181 4.95 7.29 4.95
C SER A 181 3.78 7.22 5.94
N TYR A 182 2.53 7.13 5.48
CA TYR A 182 1.36 6.91 6.36
C TYR A 182 1.47 5.62 7.17
N PHE A 183 2.12 4.58 6.63
CA PHE A 183 2.41 3.33 7.37
C PHE A 183 3.36 3.52 8.57
N ILE A 184 4.10 4.63 8.65
CA ILE A 184 5.03 4.98 9.75
C ILE A 184 4.69 6.36 10.35
N SER A 185 3.40 6.65 10.47
CA SER A 185 2.86 7.88 11.08
C SER A 185 1.71 7.52 12.01
N ASP A 186 1.89 7.75 13.32
CA ASP A 186 0.91 7.37 14.35
C ASP A 186 -0.44 8.10 14.17
N ASP A 187 -0.42 9.33 13.66
CA ASP A 187 -1.61 10.13 13.34
C ASP A 187 -2.44 9.59 12.17
N ALA A 188 -1.82 8.88 11.23
CA ALA A 188 -2.45 8.60 9.93
C ALA A 188 -3.63 7.59 10.01
N PRO A 189 -3.54 6.47 10.77
CA PRO A 189 -4.66 5.52 10.89
C PRO A 189 -5.94 6.14 11.43
N GLU A 190 -5.84 6.96 12.49
CA GLU A 190 -7.00 7.62 13.11
C GLU A 190 -7.65 8.59 12.13
N ARG A 191 -6.88 9.54 11.58
CA ARG A 191 -7.37 10.58 10.66
C ARG A 191 -7.91 10.03 9.33
N ILE A 192 -7.38 8.91 8.85
CA ILE A 192 -7.92 8.21 7.67
C ILE A 192 -9.28 7.57 8.02
N SER A 193 -9.42 7.00 9.23
CA SER A 193 -10.69 6.46 9.71
C SER A 193 -11.74 7.55 10.00
N GLU A 194 -11.32 8.73 10.49
CA GLU A 194 -12.18 9.92 10.63
C GLU A 194 -12.77 10.36 9.28
N MET A 195 -11.96 10.38 8.22
CA MET A 195 -12.43 10.71 6.88
C MET A 195 -13.39 9.65 6.32
N ASN A 196 -13.03 8.36 6.43
CA ASN A 196 -13.84 7.26 5.91
C ASN A 196 -13.38 5.92 6.49
N SER A 197 -14.08 5.43 7.53
CA SER A 197 -13.84 4.12 8.16
C SER A 197 -14.04 2.91 7.23
N SER A 198 -14.63 3.09 6.06
CA SER A 198 -14.84 2.05 5.03
C SER A 198 -13.88 2.17 3.83
N ILE A 199 -12.81 2.97 3.94
CA ILE A 199 -11.83 3.16 2.85
C ILE A 199 -10.94 1.93 2.65
N LYS A 200 -10.52 1.68 1.40
CA LYS A 200 -9.66 0.54 1.07
C LYS A 200 -8.18 0.91 1.22
N LEU A 201 -7.49 0.31 2.19
CA LEU A 201 -6.05 0.50 2.37
C LEU A 201 -5.28 -0.54 1.56
N ILE A 202 -4.24 -0.09 0.85
CA ILE A 202 -3.35 -0.92 0.03
C ILE A 202 -1.95 -0.83 0.62
N LEU A 203 -1.40 -1.99 1.00
CA LEU A 203 -0.07 -2.12 1.58
C LEU A 203 0.78 -3.02 0.67
N ILE A 204 1.96 -2.54 0.28
CA ILE A 204 2.97 -3.34 -0.42
C ILE A 204 4.26 -3.41 0.39
N VAL A 205 4.76 -4.62 0.55
CA VAL A 205 5.97 -4.96 1.31
C VAL A 205 6.96 -5.73 0.44
N ARG A 206 8.22 -5.75 0.88
CA ARG A 206 9.33 -6.54 0.33
C ARG A 206 10.14 -7.07 1.50
N ASP A 207 11.11 -7.94 1.24
CA ASP A 207 12.09 -8.34 2.26
C ASP A 207 12.69 -7.10 2.99
N PRO A 208 12.67 -7.08 4.34
CA PRO A 208 13.09 -5.91 5.11
C PRO A 208 14.57 -5.57 4.91
N THR A 209 15.44 -6.56 4.70
CA THR A 209 16.89 -6.36 4.53
C THR A 209 17.17 -5.50 3.29
N THR A 210 16.63 -5.91 2.15
CA THR A 210 16.75 -5.19 0.88
C THR A 210 15.97 -3.87 0.88
N ARG A 211 14.85 -3.75 1.62
CA ARG A 211 14.16 -2.46 1.83
C ARG A 211 15.09 -1.45 2.47
N VAL A 212 15.78 -1.83 3.54
CA VAL A 212 16.69 -0.97 4.29
C VAL A 212 17.91 -0.56 3.45
N VAL A 213 18.53 -1.50 2.72
CA VAL A 213 19.59 -1.18 1.73
C VAL A 213 19.09 -0.18 0.68
N SER A 214 17.87 -0.37 0.18
CA SER A 214 17.27 0.52 -0.83
C SER A 214 16.94 1.91 -0.28
N ASP A 215 16.68 2.06 1.02
CA ASP A 215 16.41 3.37 1.63
C ASP A 215 17.68 4.11 2.02
N TYR A 216 18.69 3.41 2.55
CA TYR A 216 20.02 3.96 2.79
C TYR A 216 20.66 4.53 1.51
N LEU A 217 20.66 3.74 0.41
CA LEU A 217 21.22 4.18 -0.87
C LEU A 217 20.48 5.42 -1.40
N HIS A 218 19.15 5.42 -1.32
CA HIS A 218 18.32 6.54 -1.74
C HIS A 218 18.56 7.83 -0.94
N THR A 219 18.63 7.72 0.40
CA THR A 219 18.90 8.89 1.26
C THR A 219 20.32 9.42 1.05
N LYS A 220 21.30 8.54 0.77
CA LYS A 220 22.65 8.93 0.35
C LYS A 220 22.64 9.67 -1.00
N ASP A 221 21.92 9.16 -2.00
CA ASP A 221 21.84 9.76 -3.34
C ASP A 221 21.10 11.11 -3.36
N MET A 222 20.15 11.34 -2.44
CA MET A 222 19.48 12.64 -2.28
C MET A 222 20.27 13.64 -1.44
N HIS A 223 21.30 13.22 -0.71
CA HIS A 223 22.07 14.06 0.20
C HIS A 223 23.59 13.96 -0.04
N LYS A 224 24.00 14.03 -1.30
CA LYS A 224 25.40 13.86 -1.76
C LYS A 224 26.42 14.78 -1.07
N GLU A 225 25.98 15.94 -0.59
CA GLU A 225 26.81 16.95 0.09
C GLU A 225 26.97 16.70 1.61
N ARG A 226 26.17 15.79 2.20
CA ARG A 226 26.28 15.43 3.62
C ARG A 226 27.33 14.32 3.82
N LYS A 227 28.11 14.43 4.90
CA LYS A 227 28.98 13.34 5.38
C LYS A 227 28.14 12.16 5.86
N PHE A 228 27.84 11.23 4.96
CA PHE A 228 27.02 10.06 5.26
C PHE A 228 27.76 9.08 6.19
N LYS A 229 27.07 8.52 7.19
CA LYS A 229 27.60 7.42 8.00
C LYS A 229 27.69 6.14 7.15
N PRO A 230 28.60 5.19 7.45
CA PRO A 230 28.53 3.88 6.82
C PRO A 230 27.27 3.14 7.27
N PHE A 231 26.64 2.39 6.36
CA PHE A 231 25.40 1.61 6.51
C PHE A 231 25.12 1.09 7.94
N TRP A 232 26.05 0.33 8.51
CA TRP A 232 25.87 -0.27 9.83
C TRP A 232 25.71 0.76 10.98
N LYS A 233 26.29 1.96 10.89
CA LYS A 233 26.12 3.05 11.87
C LYS A 233 24.85 3.90 11.67
N GLU A 234 24.06 3.60 10.64
CA GLU A 234 22.80 4.27 10.31
C GLU A 234 21.57 3.38 10.59
N ILE A 235 21.79 2.12 10.95
CA ILE A 235 20.76 1.08 11.09
C ILE A 235 20.89 0.32 12.42
N LEU A 236 22.12 0.17 12.93
CA LEU A 236 22.35 -0.41 14.26
C LEU A 236 22.55 0.70 15.28
N GLN A 237 21.76 0.64 16.35
CA GLN A 237 21.98 1.40 17.57
C GLN A 237 23.30 0.96 18.24
N PRO A 238 23.88 1.77 19.16
CA PRO A 238 25.14 1.42 19.84
C PRO A 238 25.11 0.13 20.69
N ASN A 239 23.92 -0.37 21.04
CA ASN A 239 23.68 -1.63 21.72
C ASN A 239 23.63 -2.87 20.78
N GLY A 240 23.67 -2.66 19.46
CA GLY A 240 23.51 -3.71 18.45
C GLY A 240 22.07 -4.02 18.03
N GLU A 241 21.05 -3.35 18.61
CA GLU A 241 19.67 -3.44 18.11
C GLU A 241 19.52 -2.72 16.77
N VAL A 242 18.60 -3.20 15.93
CA VAL A 242 18.15 -2.46 14.74
C VAL A 242 17.27 -1.30 15.19
N ASP A 243 17.51 -0.10 14.65
CA ASP A 243 16.71 1.08 14.94
C ASP A 243 15.21 0.83 14.64
N LYS A 244 14.35 1.22 15.59
CA LYS A 244 12.90 1.02 15.52
C LYS A 244 12.28 2.20 14.74
N TRP A 245 11.44 1.87 13.76
CA TRP A 245 11.08 2.69 12.58
C TRP A 245 10.27 3.96 12.86
#